data_AF-A0AAW9EC83-F1
#
_entry.id   AF-A0AAW9EC83-F1
#
_cell.length_a   1.000
_cell.length_b   1.000
_cell.length_c   1.000
_cell.angle_alpha   90.00
_cell.angle_beta   90.00
_cell.angle_gamma   90.00
#
_symmetry.space_group_name_H-M   'P 1'
#
loop_
_entity.id
_entity.type
_entity.pdbx_description
1 polymer ?
#
loop_
_entity_poly.entity_id
_entity_poly.type
_entity_poly.pdbx_seq_one_letter_code
_entity_poly.pdbx_strand_id
1 'polypeptide(L)'
;LCSGFMRLYPNVELDVQFTDNDIGLVGEGYDIAIKYGPLQSSDLVARLLFERQPILVASPGYLKARGTPATPKELSDHSGILLGTSRSAPIWPLGKGARKTMVNFQRKVRVNSPIMV
;
A
#
# COMPACT_ATOMS: atom_id res chain seq x y z
N LEU A 1 15.40 9.92 5.44
CA LEU A 1 15.52 10.94 4.37
C LEU A 1 15.45 12.36 4.92
N CYS A 2 14.47 12.71 5.75
CA CYS A 2 14.36 14.06 6.35
C CYS A 2 15.63 14.54 7.04
N SER A 3 16.27 13.69 7.85
CA SER A 3 17.53 14.03 8.52
C SER A 3 18.69 14.33 7.55
N GLY A 4 18.74 13.68 6.39
CA GLY A 4 19.71 13.97 5.35
C GLY A 4 19.41 15.28 4.63
N PHE A 5 18.13 15.53 4.34
CA PHE A 5 17.67 16.76 3.69
C PHE A 5 17.94 18.00 4.56
N MET A 6 17.58 17.96 5.84
CA MET A 6 17.84 19.09 6.77
C MET A 6 19.33 19.37 6.95
N ARG A 7 20.20 18.36 6.86
CA ARG A 7 21.65 18.56 6.85
C ARG A 7 22.15 19.26 5.58
N LEU A 8 21.55 18.95 4.43
CA LEU A 8 21.91 19.56 3.16
C LEU A 8 21.37 20.98 3.02
N TYR A 9 20.23 21.27 3.65
CA TYR A 9 19.54 22.56 3.62
C TYR A 9 19.22 23.07 5.04
N PRO A 10 20.21 23.63 5.75
CA PRO A 10 20.09 23.95 7.19
C PRO A 10 19.10 25.08 7.50
N ASN A 11 18.72 25.89 6.51
CA ASN A 11 17.77 26.99 6.67
C ASN A 11 16.32 26.56 6.40
N VAL A 12 16.08 25.28 6.04
CA VAL A 12 14.73 24.76 5.79
C VAL A 12 14.21 24.10 7.06
N GLU A 13 13.06 24.57 7.53
CA GLU A 13 12.26 23.91 8.57
C GLU A 13 11.27 22.95 7.92
N LEU A 14 11.07 21.76 8.51
CA LEU A 14 10.13 20.77 8.02
C LEU A 14 8.98 20.62 9.01
N ASP A 15 7.78 21.04 8.61
CA ASP A 15 6.53 20.60 9.22
C ASP A 15 5.99 19.39 8.44
N VAL A 16 5.81 18.26 9.12
CA VAL A 16 5.44 16.99 8.49
C VAL A 16 4.25 16.37 9.18
N GLN A 17 3.15 16.26 8.45
CA GLN A 17 1.93 15.59 8.91
C GLN A 17 1.72 14.28 8.16
N PHE A 18 1.30 13.26 8.90
CA PHE A 18 0.91 11.96 8.35
C PHE A 18 -0.59 11.82 8.46
N THR A 19 -1.25 11.68 7.31
CA THR A 19 -2.69 11.48 7.24
C THR A 19 -3.01 10.57 6.08
N ASP A 20 -4.04 9.77 6.27
CA ASP A 20 -4.64 8.89 5.27
C ASP A 20 -5.87 9.55 4.61
N ASN A 21 -6.26 10.74 5.07
CA ASN A 21 -7.33 11.52 4.47
C ASN A 21 -6.86 12.21 3.20
N ASP A 22 -7.78 12.40 2.26
CA ASP A 22 -7.51 13.27 1.12
C ASP A 22 -7.50 14.73 1.60
N ILE A 23 -6.30 15.33 1.59
CA ILE A 23 -6.09 16.72 2.01
C ILE A 23 -6.06 17.66 0.81
N GLY A 24 -6.67 18.82 0.99
CA GLY A 24 -6.61 19.92 0.03
C GLY A 24 -5.34 20.74 0.26
N LEU A 25 -4.31 20.53 -0.57
CA LEU A 25 -3.00 21.18 -0.39
C LEU A 25 -3.12 22.70 -0.25
N VAL A 26 -3.86 23.34 -1.17
CA VAL A 26 -3.98 24.79 -1.22
C VAL A 26 -4.81 25.33 -0.05
N GLY A 27 -5.95 24.70 0.25
CA GLY A 27 -6.87 25.17 1.28
C GLY A 27 -6.35 24.98 2.71
N GLU A 28 -5.49 23.97 2.91
CA GLU A 28 -4.93 23.62 4.22
C GLU A 28 -3.50 24.14 4.42
N GLY A 29 -2.93 24.85 3.44
CA GLY A 29 -1.62 25.50 3.56
C GLY A 29 -0.42 24.56 3.42
N TYR A 30 -0.56 23.44 2.72
CA TYR A 30 0.54 22.53 2.43
C TYR A 30 1.23 22.87 1.11
N ASP A 31 2.56 22.93 1.13
CA ASP A 31 3.36 23.11 -0.09
C ASP A 31 3.44 21.83 -0.93
N ILE A 32 3.52 20.67 -0.26
CA ILE A 32 3.77 19.37 -0.91
C ILE A 32 2.95 18.28 -0.21
N ALA A 33 2.30 17.42 -1.01
CA ALA A 33 1.76 16.14 -0.54
C ALA A 33 2.45 14.97 -1.25
N ILE A 34 2.87 13.97 -0.48
CA ILE A 34 3.36 12.70 -1.00
C ILE A 34 2.21 11.69 -0.91
N LYS A 35 1.59 11.37 -2.04
CA LYS A 35 0.44 10.46 -2.12
C LYS A 35 0.82 9.14 -2.79
N TYR A 36 0.18 8.05 -2.36
CA TYR A 36 0.23 6.76 -3.04
C TYR A 36 -1.13 6.46 -3.68
N GLY A 37 -1.13 6.02 -4.94
CA GLY A 37 -2.32 5.60 -5.66
C GLY A 37 -2.65 6.50 -6.85
N PRO A 38 -3.78 6.26 -7.52
CA PRO A 38 -4.22 7.10 -8.62
C PRO A 38 -4.51 8.52 -8.12
N LEU A 39 -4.08 9.51 -8.89
CA LEU A 39 -4.38 10.91 -8.61
C LEU A 39 -5.70 11.29 -9.26
N GLN A 40 -6.55 11.99 -8.52
CA GLN A 40 -7.73 12.63 -9.09
C GLN A 40 -7.29 13.79 -10.00
N SER A 41 -8.15 14.13 -10.97
CA SER A 41 -7.92 15.31 -11.81
C SER A 41 -7.88 16.56 -10.93
N SER A 42 -6.83 17.36 -11.05
CA SER A 42 -6.68 18.63 -10.34
C SER A 42 -5.78 19.57 -11.14
N ASP A 43 -5.80 20.86 -10.81
CA ASP A 43 -4.89 21.86 -11.38
C ASP A 43 -3.47 21.79 -10.78
N LEU A 44 -3.19 20.78 -9.95
CA LEU A 44 -1.90 20.60 -9.30
C LEU A 44 -0.89 19.89 -10.23
N VAL A 45 0.38 20.26 -10.08
CA VAL A 45 1.48 19.55 -10.75
C VAL A 45 1.84 18.30 -9.96
N ALA A 46 1.79 17.15 -10.62
CA ALA A 46 2.20 15.87 -10.05
C ALA A 46 3.54 15.40 -10.62
N ARG A 47 4.39 14.82 -9.77
CA ARG A 47 5.64 14.16 -10.16
C ARG A 47 5.67 12.73 -9.63
N LEU A 48 5.84 11.76 -10.52
CA LEU A 48 6.08 10.38 -10.13
C LEU A 48 7.44 10.28 -9.42
N LEU A 49 7.44 9.83 -8.15
CA LEU A 49 8.67 9.61 -7.38
C LEU A 49 9.22 8.20 -7.62
N PHE A 50 8.37 7.19 -7.53
CA PHE A 50 8.70 5.80 -7.83
C PHE A 50 7.41 4.97 -7.98
N GLU A 51 7.53 3.81 -8.63
CA GLU A 51 6.48 2.81 -8.65
C GLU A 51 6.79 1.71 -7.62
N ARG A 52 5.76 1.18 -6.97
CA ARG A 52 5.91 0.02 -6.07
C ARG A 52 5.25 -1.21 -6.65
N GLN A 53 5.94 -2.35 -6.55
CA GLN A 53 5.37 -3.66 -6.85
C GLN A 53 5.02 -4.35 -5.53
N PRO A 54 3.73 -4.54 -5.20
CA PRO A 54 3.36 -5.28 -4.01
C PRO A 54 3.86 -6.72 -4.13
N ILE A 55 4.43 -7.24 -3.03
CA ILE A 55 4.88 -8.62 -2.91
C ILE A 55 4.08 -9.34 -1.83
N LEU A 56 3.93 -10.64 -1.99
CA LEU A 56 3.40 -11.49 -0.94
C LEU A 56 4.52 -11.87 0.02
N VAL A 57 4.23 -11.76 1.31
CA VAL A 57 5.17 -12.09 2.38
C VAL A 57 4.46 -12.93 3.42
N ALA A 58 5.23 -13.78 4.10
CA ALA A 58 4.78 -14.56 5.23
C ALA A 58 5.92 -14.69 6.24
N SER A 59 5.59 -14.88 7.52
CA SER A 59 6.62 -15.11 8.53
C SER A 59 7.29 -16.47 8.30
N PRO A 60 8.59 -16.63 8.61
CA PRO A 60 9.28 -17.91 8.47
C PRO A 60 8.61 -19.05 9.26
N GLY A 61 8.12 -18.75 10.47
CA GLY A 61 7.40 -19.71 11.31
C GLY A 61 6.10 -20.21 10.68
N TYR A 62 5.37 -19.33 9.99
CA TYR A 62 4.16 -19.71 9.27
C TYR A 62 4.48 -20.67 8.11
N LEU A 63 5.47 -20.34 7.28
CA LEU A 63 5.88 -21.18 6.15
C LEU A 63 6.45 -22.54 6.60
N LYS A 64 7.17 -22.60 7.73
CA LYS A 64 7.63 -23.87 8.30
C LYS A 64 6.47 -24.78 8.74
N ALA A 65 5.40 -24.20 9.26
CA ALA A 65 4.24 -24.95 9.75
C ALA A 65 3.22 -25.30 8.66
N ARG A 66 3.11 -24.48 7.60
CA ARG A 66 2.07 -24.61 6.56
C ARG A 66 2.60 -24.92 5.17
N GLY A 67 3.92 -24.96 4.98
CA GLY A 67 4.55 -25.06 3.67
C GLY A 67 4.66 -23.71 2.95
N THR A 68 5.49 -23.68 1.91
CA THR A 68 5.62 -22.53 1.00
C THR A 68 4.82 -22.80 -0.27
N PRO A 69 3.88 -21.92 -0.65
CA PRO A 69 3.09 -22.12 -1.86
C PRO A 69 3.99 -21.99 -3.10
N ALA A 70 3.98 -23.00 -3.96
CA ALA A 70 4.71 -23.03 -5.22
C ALA A 70 3.91 -22.39 -6.36
N THR A 71 2.59 -22.33 -6.23
CA THR A 71 1.68 -21.72 -7.22
C THR A 71 0.74 -20.70 -6.57
N PRO A 72 0.27 -19.67 -7.31
CA PRO A 72 -0.73 -18.75 -6.79
C PRO A 72 -2.00 -19.44 -6.28
N LYS A 73 -2.41 -20.57 -6.88
CA LYS A 73 -3.63 -21.29 -6.51
C LYS A 73 -3.57 -21.84 -5.08
N GLU A 74 -2.41 -22.33 -4.65
CA GLU A 74 -2.17 -22.86 -3.30
C GLU A 74 -2.37 -21.83 -2.19
N LEU A 75 -2.30 -20.53 -2.50
CA LEU A 75 -2.61 -19.48 -1.52
C LEU A 75 -4.06 -19.54 -1.01
N SER A 76 -4.95 -20.22 -1.74
CA SER A 76 -6.33 -20.50 -1.30
C SER A 76 -6.40 -21.43 -0.10
N ASP A 77 -5.33 -22.15 0.22
CA ASP A 77 -5.23 -23.03 1.39
C ASP A 77 -4.48 -22.35 2.56
N HIS A 78 -3.96 -21.14 2.33
CA HIS A 78 -3.21 -20.36 3.31
C HIS A 78 -4.08 -19.29 3.98
N SER A 79 -3.83 -19.08 5.28
CA SER A 79 -4.41 -17.99 6.06
C SER A 79 -3.78 -16.64 5.69
N GLY A 80 -4.57 -15.77 5.07
CA GLY A 80 -4.17 -14.41 4.71
C GLY A 80 -4.56 -13.38 5.77
N ILE A 81 -3.76 -12.31 5.86
CA ILE A 81 -4.11 -11.04 6.50
C ILE A 81 -4.54 -10.10 5.38
N LEU A 82 -5.81 -9.68 5.38
CA LEU A 82 -6.38 -8.93 4.27
C LEU A 82 -6.81 -7.54 4.71
N LEU A 83 -6.37 -6.55 3.93
CA LEU A 83 -6.77 -5.15 4.04
C LEU A 83 -8.11 -4.94 3.33
N GLY A 84 -9.13 -4.43 4.01
CA GLY A 84 -10.41 -4.12 3.36
C GLY A 84 -11.60 -3.94 4.31
N THR A 85 -12.57 -3.13 3.88
CA THR A 85 -13.88 -2.92 4.54
C THR A 85 -14.94 -3.91 4.06
N SER A 86 -14.77 -4.47 2.85
CA SER A 86 -15.74 -5.39 2.26
C SER A 86 -15.82 -6.72 3.03
N ARG A 87 -17.05 -7.25 3.15
CA ARG A 87 -17.30 -8.57 3.76
C ARG A 87 -16.86 -9.72 2.84
N SER A 88 -16.82 -9.50 1.53
CA SER A 88 -16.40 -10.48 0.53
C SER A 88 -14.91 -10.75 0.60
N ALA A 89 -14.50 -11.99 0.37
CA ALA A 89 -13.09 -12.33 0.26
C ALA A 89 -12.48 -11.58 -0.95
N PRO A 90 -11.37 -10.85 -0.77
CA PRO A 90 -10.78 -10.09 -1.86
C PRO A 90 -10.21 -11.07 -2.88
N ILE A 91 -10.58 -10.89 -4.14
CA ILE A 91 -9.98 -11.61 -5.25
C ILE A 91 -8.73 -10.84 -5.66
N TRP A 92 -7.56 -11.42 -5.43
CA TRP A 92 -6.28 -10.77 -5.69
C TRP A 92 -5.76 -11.16 -7.07
N PRO A 93 -5.48 -10.18 -7.95
CA PRO A 93 -4.78 -10.44 -9.20
C PRO A 93 -3.29 -10.65 -8.92
N LEU A 94 -2.82 -11.89 -9.03
CA LEU A 94 -1.40 -12.22 -8.91
C LEU A 94 -0.80 -12.50 -10.28
N GLY A 95 0.29 -11.81 -10.61
CA GLY A 95 0.98 -11.93 -11.90
C GLY A 95 1.15 -10.59 -12.62
N LYS A 96 1.78 -10.61 -13.80
CA LYS A 96 2.11 -9.40 -14.57
C LYS A 96 1.28 -9.32 -15.85
N GLY A 97 0.81 -8.12 -16.17
CA GLY A 97 0.07 -7.83 -17.41
C GLY A 97 -1.19 -8.67 -17.57
N ALA A 98 -1.37 -9.27 -18.75
CA ALA A 98 -2.50 -10.15 -19.06
C ALA A 98 -2.44 -11.53 -18.34
N ARG A 99 -1.31 -11.89 -17.73
CA ARG A 99 -1.14 -13.16 -17.00
C ARG A 99 -1.42 -12.99 -15.50
N LYS A 100 -2.58 -12.40 -15.17
CA LYS A 100 -3.04 -12.29 -13.79
C LYS A 100 -3.90 -13.50 -13.46
N THR A 101 -3.53 -14.25 -12.44
CA THR A 101 -4.36 -15.28 -11.83
C THR A 101 -5.16 -14.65 -10.70
N MET A 102 -6.48 -14.77 -10.78
CA MET A 102 -7.38 -14.35 -9.72
C MET A 102 -7.38 -15.41 -8.63
N VAL A 103 -6.93 -15.05 -7.42
CA VAL A 103 -6.85 -15.98 -6.30
C VAL A 103 -7.75 -15.52 -5.17
N ASN A 104 -8.49 -16.47 -4.61
CA ASN A 104 -9.26 -16.27 -3.40
C ASN A 104 -8.39 -16.62 -2.19
N PHE A 105 -8.25 -15.69 -1.25
CA PHE A 105 -7.49 -15.92 -0.03
C PHE A 105 -8.41 -16.33 1.11
N GLN A 106 -8.02 -17.35 1.88
CA GLN A 106 -8.71 -17.64 3.14
C GLN A 106 -8.39 -16.52 4.14
N ARG A 107 -9.34 -15.64 4.34
CA ARG A 107 -9.21 -14.52 5.28
C ARG A 107 -9.27 -15.05 6.71
N LYS A 108 -8.14 -14.99 7.43
CA LYS A 108 -8.12 -15.29 8.87
C LYS A 108 -8.15 -14.03 9.72
N VAL A 109 -7.50 -12.97 9.26
CA VAL A 109 -7.48 -11.66 9.93
C VAL A 109 -7.86 -10.58 8.92
N ARG A 110 -8.69 -9.63 9.36
CA ARG A 110 -9.02 -8.42 8.62
C ARG A 110 -8.40 -7.24 9.34
N VAL A 111 -7.72 -6.39 8.57
CA VAL A 111 -7.18 -5.12 9.05
C VAL A 111 -7.80 -4.00 8.24
N ASN A 112 -8.07 -2.87 8.88
CA ASN A 112 -8.48 -1.66 8.19
C ASN A 112 -7.24 -0.95 7.62
N SER A 113 -7.46 -0.24 6.52
CA SER A 113 -6.60 0.89 6.16
C SER A 113 -7.22 2.12 6.82
N PRO A 114 -6.46 3.07 7.36
CA PRO A 114 -7.06 4.31 7.84
C PRO A 114 -7.63 5.15 6.68
N ILE A 115 -7.27 4.84 5.42
CA ILE A 115 -7.85 5.38 4.17
C ILE A 115 -9.25 4.78 3.84
N MET A 116 -9.68 3.69 4.50
CA MET A 116 -10.95 3.02 4.21
C MET A 116 -11.84 2.97 5.45
N VAL A 117 -12.31 4.13 5.92
CA VAL A 117 -13.42 4.26 6.87
C VAL A 117 -14.51 5.09 6.23
#